data_AF-E9RV96-F1
#
_entry.id   AF-E9RV96-F1
#
_cell.length_a   1.000
_cell.length_b   1.000
_cell.length_c   1.000
_cell.angle_alpha   90.00
_cell.angle_beta   90.00
_cell.angle_gamma   90.00
#
_symmetry.space_group_name_H-M   'P 1'
#
loop_
_entity.id
_entity.type
_entity.pdbx_description
1 polymer ?
#
loop_
_entity_poly.entity_id
_entity_poly.type
_entity_poly.pdbx_seq_one_letter_code
_entity_poly.pdbx_strand_id
1 'polypeptide(L)'
;MDKKYQGVLTEKEEFLYPDSVSETLPESIRVVMPKNGKQGIQLLLDTTGDEIQMDFEGDGFYAEWYEMIAVPVEYNTGDGENQGGAMVLVEEQKETPAYATRKAPFFVYDCLKEQQTGKIPATKSENDRRAAVYFCICPEKELEAGEYSVVVTAKMAEGIYQLRVTVQIYDVRIPENTFWVTNWFSEEAICRFHGVEKGSEEYLQMLRKYIQTMRRMHQNVFFIQLDEKCVTARKPYQFDFEYLTPEIEAFFEAGMQYMELGVLLDRGKKSDGMPDMYTEHFTCAMAKEVPFETLEGYELTVTFVKSLANYLTKHGWEKRVLFHIHDEPDIHYQTQEVLEARKRQYYLAAGILRKYIPGIRIIEAVDSAEFRGGIDIWVPGTAGYEKKKEEFDTLIRLGETVWTYVCCGPEGHWLNRFLDFALLKGRMLFWGCAKNRISGFLHWGLNQFPGEMNPYEGTSCPNHTGIGTNFPCGDSFLIYPGEEGPRMGMRLEAQRRGAEDAALWQMLRKVDETAHDRLLGSVFTNNYTYKDSPELFAKVYEELLSALQNAKQKNTDERSKG
;
A
#
# COMPACT_ATOMS: atom_id res chain seq x y z
N MET A 1 28.51 -31.86 -21.44
CA MET A 1 28.61 -30.40 -21.22
C MET A 1 27.29 -30.00 -20.63
N ASP A 2 27.26 -29.64 -19.35
CA ASP A 2 26.04 -29.19 -18.71
C ASP A 2 25.54 -27.93 -19.43
N LYS A 3 24.31 -27.98 -19.92
CA LYS A 3 23.72 -26.92 -20.71
C LYS A 3 23.43 -25.74 -19.77
N LYS A 4 24.14 -24.63 -19.99
CA LYS A 4 23.97 -23.40 -19.22
C LYS A 4 22.84 -22.56 -19.82
N TYR A 5 21.80 -22.32 -19.04
CA TYR A 5 20.69 -21.44 -19.43
C TYR A 5 21.02 -19.99 -19.09
N GLN A 6 20.54 -19.06 -19.93
CA GLN A 6 20.78 -17.64 -19.78
C GLN A 6 19.50 -16.92 -19.34
N GLY A 7 19.67 -15.90 -18.51
CA GLY A 7 18.56 -15.15 -17.96
C GLY A 7 18.97 -14.28 -16.78
N VAL A 8 17.99 -13.90 -15.97
CA VAL A 8 18.21 -13.15 -14.72
C VAL A 8 17.34 -13.74 -13.64
N LEU A 9 17.90 -13.98 -12.45
CA LEU A 9 17.16 -14.46 -11.30
C LEU A 9 17.46 -13.55 -10.11
N THR A 10 16.41 -13.15 -9.38
CA THR A 10 16.56 -12.46 -8.09
C THR A 10 15.46 -12.85 -7.12
N GLU A 11 15.86 -13.23 -5.91
CA GLU A 11 15.01 -13.41 -4.73
C GLU A 11 14.87 -12.13 -3.88
N LYS A 12 15.52 -11.05 -4.31
CA LYS A 12 15.62 -9.77 -3.60
C LYS A 12 14.60 -8.75 -4.14
N GLU A 13 14.40 -7.66 -3.39
CA GLU A 13 13.55 -6.53 -3.78
C GLU A 13 14.20 -5.64 -4.84
N GLU A 14 14.32 -6.17 -6.05
CA GLU A 14 14.88 -5.47 -7.21
C GLU A 14 13.87 -5.50 -8.36
N PHE A 15 13.78 -4.43 -9.14
CA PHE A 15 13.03 -4.48 -10.38
C PHE A 15 13.83 -5.22 -11.45
N LEU A 16 13.13 -6.06 -12.22
CA LEU A 16 13.64 -6.55 -13.50
C LEU A 16 13.02 -5.75 -14.66
N TYR A 17 13.71 -5.73 -15.78
CA TYR A 17 13.35 -4.94 -16.94
C TYR A 17 13.40 -5.80 -18.22
N PRO A 18 12.65 -5.46 -19.26
CA PRO A 18 12.69 -6.21 -20.52
C PRO A 18 14.09 -6.31 -21.13
N ASP A 19 14.90 -5.27 -20.97
CA ASP A 19 16.28 -5.15 -21.46
C ASP A 19 17.34 -5.53 -20.39
N SER A 20 16.95 -6.17 -19.28
CA SER A 20 17.92 -6.68 -18.31
C SER A 20 18.93 -7.60 -18.99
N VAL A 21 20.22 -7.38 -18.73
CA VAL A 21 21.31 -8.16 -19.31
C VAL A 21 21.28 -9.58 -18.76
N SER A 22 21.23 -10.57 -19.66
CA SER A 22 21.25 -11.97 -19.26
C SER A 22 22.62 -12.43 -18.83
N GLU A 23 22.62 -13.26 -17.80
CA GLU A 23 23.79 -13.97 -17.30
C GLU A 23 23.50 -15.48 -17.22
N THR A 24 24.52 -16.27 -16.86
CA THR A 24 24.33 -17.69 -16.61
C THR A 24 23.52 -17.88 -15.33
N LEU A 25 22.36 -18.53 -15.46
CA LEU A 25 21.48 -18.77 -14.32
C LEU A 25 22.11 -19.72 -13.29
N PRO A 26 21.90 -19.49 -11.99
CA PRO A 26 22.36 -20.39 -10.94
C PRO A 26 21.54 -21.69 -10.94
N GLU A 27 22.14 -22.78 -10.46
CA GLU A 27 21.43 -24.06 -10.27
C GLU A 27 20.80 -24.17 -8.88
N SER A 28 21.19 -23.29 -7.95
CA SER A 28 20.64 -23.26 -6.61
C SER A 28 20.66 -21.88 -5.97
N ILE A 29 19.66 -21.61 -5.12
CA ILE A 29 19.60 -20.42 -4.27
C ILE A 29 19.13 -20.80 -2.86
N ARG A 30 19.27 -19.86 -1.91
CA ARG A 30 18.74 -20.00 -0.55
C ARG A 30 17.81 -18.84 -0.24
N VAL A 31 16.67 -19.15 0.36
CA VAL A 31 15.71 -18.18 0.87
C VAL A 31 15.38 -18.46 2.33
N VAL A 32 14.93 -17.43 3.05
CA VAL A 32 14.54 -17.55 4.46
C VAL A 32 13.14 -17.03 4.66
N MET A 33 12.37 -17.68 5.52
CA MET A 33 11.00 -17.26 5.82
C MET A 33 10.52 -17.72 7.20
N PRO A 34 9.53 -17.03 7.79
CA PRO A 34 8.74 -17.55 8.90
C PRO A 34 7.82 -18.70 8.46
N LYS A 35 7.21 -19.41 9.42
CA LYS A 35 6.36 -20.60 9.21
C LYS A 35 5.21 -20.42 8.21
N ASN A 36 4.67 -19.21 8.12
CA ASN A 36 3.57 -18.82 7.24
C ASN A 36 3.98 -17.75 6.21
N GLY A 37 5.29 -17.55 5.99
CA GLY A 37 5.78 -16.58 5.02
C GLY A 37 5.46 -16.98 3.58
N LYS A 38 5.52 -16.01 2.68
CA LYS A 38 5.43 -16.25 1.23
C LYS A 38 6.60 -15.56 0.55
N GLN A 39 7.46 -16.33 -0.11
CA GLN A 39 8.68 -15.80 -0.71
C GLN A 39 8.53 -15.70 -2.23
N GLY A 40 8.58 -14.47 -2.74
CA GLY A 40 8.61 -14.18 -4.17
C GLY A 40 10.01 -14.31 -4.77
N ILE A 41 10.09 -14.80 -6.00
CA ILE A 41 11.31 -14.88 -6.81
C ILE A 41 10.96 -14.43 -8.23
N GLN A 42 11.81 -13.57 -8.81
CA GLN A 42 11.71 -13.16 -10.20
C GLN A 42 12.71 -13.93 -11.05
N LEU A 43 12.29 -14.33 -12.25
CA LEU A 43 13.07 -15.09 -13.20
C LEU A 43 12.78 -14.61 -14.63
N LEU A 44 13.78 -14.08 -15.31
CA LEU A 44 13.80 -13.91 -16.75
C LEU A 44 14.53 -15.11 -17.37
N LEU A 45 13.90 -15.76 -18.35
CA LEU A 45 14.48 -16.89 -19.08
C LEU A 45 14.55 -16.55 -20.56
N ASP A 46 15.74 -16.59 -21.14
CA ASP A 46 15.91 -16.49 -22.58
C ASP A 46 15.53 -17.81 -23.25
N THR A 47 14.75 -17.73 -24.31
CA THR A 47 14.25 -18.88 -25.07
C THR A 47 13.99 -18.47 -26.52
N THR A 48 13.84 -19.47 -27.39
CA THR A 48 13.44 -19.38 -28.80
C THR A 48 11.98 -19.83 -28.97
N GLY A 49 11.38 -20.44 -27.93
CA GLY A 49 9.98 -20.85 -27.91
C GLY A 49 9.02 -19.71 -27.60
N ASP A 50 7.76 -19.83 -28.06
CA ASP A 50 6.71 -18.83 -27.79
C ASP A 50 6.21 -18.85 -26.34
N GLU A 51 6.45 -19.93 -25.61
CA GLU A 51 6.04 -20.12 -24.21
C GLU A 51 7.02 -21.05 -23.47
N ILE A 52 6.98 -20.99 -22.14
CA ILE A 52 7.65 -21.94 -21.25
C ILE A 52 6.62 -22.56 -20.29
N GLN A 53 6.92 -23.76 -19.80
CA GLN A 53 6.14 -24.43 -18.76
C GLN A 53 6.94 -24.46 -17.45
N MET A 54 6.37 -23.87 -16.41
CA MET A 54 6.90 -23.91 -15.05
C MET A 54 6.27 -25.05 -14.26
N ASP A 55 7.09 -25.83 -13.57
CA ASP A 55 6.68 -26.88 -12.66
C ASP A 55 7.36 -26.69 -11.30
N PHE A 56 6.71 -27.17 -10.24
CA PHE A 56 7.19 -27.06 -8.87
C PHE A 56 7.10 -28.42 -8.17
N GLU A 57 8.19 -28.83 -7.53
CA GLU A 57 8.28 -30.07 -6.75
C GLU A 57 8.87 -29.76 -5.37
N GLY A 58 8.18 -30.14 -4.29
CA GLY A 58 8.67 -29.93 -2.93
C GLY A 58 7.62 -30.20 -1.88
N ASP A 59 7.94 -31.00 -0.87
CA ASP A 59 6.99 -31.40 0.17
C ASP A 59 6.53 -30.22 1.03
N GLY A 60 5.21 -30.03 1.14
CA GLY A 60 4.60 -29.02 2.00
C GLY A 60 4.54 -27.61 1.41
N PHE A 61 4.88 -27.44 0.14
CA PHE A 61 4.83 -26.16 -0.57
C PHE A 61 4.09 -26.28 -1.90
N TYR A 62 3.52 -25.17 -2.34
CA TYR A 62 3.06 -24.95 -3.70
C TYR A 62 3.61 -23.64 -4.24
N ALA A 63 3.57 -23.45 -5.57
CA ALA A 63 3.94 -22.20 -6.22
C ALA A 63 2.71 -21.49 -6.77
N GLU A 64 2.60 -20.20 -6.50
CA GLU A 64 1.75 -19.28 -7.25
C GLU A 64 2.58 -18.75 -8.44
N TRP A 65 2.06 -18.82 -9.67
CA TRP A 65 2.78 -18.45 -10.90
C TRP A 65 2.22 -17.19 -11.52
N TYR A 66 3.10 -16.30 -11.97
CA TYR A 66 2.71 -15.05 -12.60
C TYR A 66 3.60 -14.76 -13.82
N GLU A 67 2.96 -14.37 -14.92
CA GLU A 67 3.59 -13.66 -16.02
C GLU A 67 3.84 -12.21 -15.57
N MET A 68 5.09 -11.76 -15.65
CA MET A 68 5.42 -10.36 -15.41
C MET A 68 5.20 -9.57 -16.71
N ILE A 69 4.31 -8.59 -16.66
CA ILE A 69 3.97 -7.70 -17.76
C ILE A 69 4.73 -6.39 -17.56
N ALA A 70 5.46 -5.99 -18.61
CA ALA A 70 6.18 -4.74 -18.64
C ALA A 70 5.21 -3.57 -18.82
N VAL A 71 5.43 -2.50 -18.06
CA VAL A 71 4.62 -1.27 -18.10
C VAL A 71 5.51 -0.06 -18.41
N PRO A 72 4.99 0.96 -19.11
CA PRO A 72 5.78 2.13 -19.47
C PRO A 72 6.04 3.01 -18.24
N VAL A 73 7.18 3.67 -18.22
CA VAL A 73 7.50 4.78 -17.31
C VAL A 73 7.91 5.96 -18.17
N GLU A 74 7.01 6.91 -18.33
CA GLU A 74 7.14 8.01 -19.31
C GLU A 74 8.05 9.13 -18.79
N TYR A 75 8.02 9.36 -17.47
CA TYR A 75 8.75 10.43 -16.81
C TYR A 75 9.48 9.89 -15.59
N ASN A 76 10.69 10.41 -15.35
CA ASN A 76 11.28 10.31 -14.02
C ASN A 76 10.56 11.27 -13.07
N THR A 77 10.46 10.86 -11.81
CA THR A 77 10.03 11.71 -10.70
C THR A 77 11.03 12.86 -10.52
N GLY A 78 10.55 14.03 -10.11
CA GLY A 78 11.41 15.14 -9.72
C GLY A 78 12.13 14.95 -8.37
N ASP A 79 12.86 15.96 -7.92
CA ASP A 79 13.50 15.96 -6.58
C ASP A 79 12.84 16.89 -5.55
N GLY A 80 12.01 17.81 -6.03
CA GLY A 80 11.14 18.71 -5.26
C GLY A 80 11.74 20.10 -5.13
N GLU A 81 13.02 20.27 -5.48
CA GLU A 81 13.79 21.48 -5.29
C GLU A 81 14.19 22.11 -6.63
N ASN A 82 14.83 21.34 -7.50
CA ASN A 82 15.48 21.85 -8.71
C ASN A 82 14.50 22.15 -9.85
N GLN A 83 13.31 21.54 -9.81
CA GLN A 83 12.28 21.72 -10.84
C GLN A 83 11.11 22.63 -10.40
N GLY A 84 11.29 23.44 -9.35
CA GLY A 84 10.28 24.41 -8.91
C GLY A 84 8.97 23.79 -8.43
N GLY A 85 9.04 22.57 -7.89
CA GLY A 85 7.87 21.82 -7.37
C GLY A 85 7.09 21.02 -8.41
N ALA A 86 7.59 20.88 -9.64
CA ALA A 86 7.03 19.91 -10.60
C ALA A 86 7.29 18.47 -10.13
N MET A 87 6.26 17.64 -10.04
CA MET A 87 6.39 16.27 -9.50
C MET A 87 7.06 15.30 -10.49
N VAL A 88 6.99 15.61 -11.79
CA VAL A 88 7.62 14.84 -12.86
C VAL A 88 8.54 15.70 -13.70
N LEU A 89 9.62 15.10 -14.20
CA LEU A 89 10.58 15.71 -15.11
C LEU A 89 10.11 15.54 -16.56
N VAL A 90 9.43 16.57 -17.08
CA VAL A 90 8.90 16.58 -18.46
C VAL A 90 9.95 16.90 -19.53
N GLU A 91 11.04 17.56 -19.13
CA GLU A 91 12.16 17.83 -20.02
C GLU A 91 13.06 16.59 -20.13
N GLU A 92 13.70 16.40 -21.29
CA GLU A 92 14.58 15.27 -21.51
C GLU A 92 15.79 15.33 -20.55
N GLN A 93 15.96 14.25 -19.77
CA GLN A 93 17.08 14.14 -18.85
C GLN A 93 18.36 13.72 -19.59
N LYS A 94 19.48 14.38 -19.29
CA LYS A 94 20.79 14.01 -19.85
C LYS A 94 21.34 12.74 -19.21
N GLU A 95 21.14 12.60 -17.91
CA GLU A 95 21.64 11.51 -17.08
C GLU A 95 20.48 10.90 -16.28
N THR A 96 20.64 9.67 -15.80
CA THR A 96 19.69 9.06 -14.87
C THR A 96 19.72 9.84 -13.55
N PRO A 97 18.58 10.33 -13.02
CA PRO A 97 18.54 10.93 -11.69
C PRO A 97 19.11 9.99 -10.63
N ALA A 98 19.89 10.51 -9.68
CA ALA A 98 20.63 9.68 -8.71
C ALA A 98 19.75 8.84 -7.77
N TYR A 99 18.46 9.18 -7.67
CA TYR A 99 17.44 8.49 -6.87
C TYR A 99 16.54 7.57 -7.70
N ALA A 100 16.69 7.57 -9.03
CA ALA A 100 15.94 6.75 -9.96
C ALA A 100 16.78 5.55 -10.43
N THR A 101 16.10 4.45 -10.73
CA THR A 101 16.74 3.21 -11.20
C THR A 101 17.19 3.30 -12.65
N ARG A 102 16.45 4.04 -13.48
CA ARG A 102 16.69 4.20 -14.91
C ARG A 102 16.24 5.58 -15.39
N LYS A 103 16.85 6.01 -16.50
CA LYS A 103 16.44 7.21 -17.21
C LYS A 103 15.16 6.93 -18.01
N ALA A 104 14.13 7.74 -17.80
CA ALA A 104 12.89 7.71 -18.57
C ALA A 104 13.09 8.23 -20.01
N PRO A 105 12.32 7.74 -20.99
CA PRO A 105 11.33 6.67 -20.85
C PRO A 105 11.96 5.27 -20.81
N PHE A 106 11.37 4.36 -20.03
CA PHE A 106 11.74 2.94 -20.00
C PHE A 106 10.52 2.06 -19.72
N PHE A 107 10.72 0.74 -19.78
CA PHE A 107 9.71 -0.24 -19.37
C PHE A 107 10.22 -1.03 -18.16
N VAL A 108 9.33 -1.36 -17.23
CA VAL A 108 9.65 -2.15 -16.03
C VAL A 108 8.61 -3.25 -15.82
N TYR A 109 9.03 -4.41 -15.32
CA TYR A 109 8.13 -5.48 -14.92
C TYR A 109 7.49 -5.15 -13.56
N ASP A 110 6.30 -4.53 -13.55
CA ASP A 110 5.52 -4.29 -12.32
C ASP A 110 4.21 -5.09 -12.31
N CYS A 111 3.51 -5.24 -13.43
CA CYS A 111 2.20 -5.92 -13.46
C CYS A 111 2.36 -7.45 -13.42
N LEU A 112 1.71 -8.11 -12.46
CA LEU A 112 1.73 -9.57 -12.27
C LEU A 112 0.40 -10.18 -12.72
N LYS A 113 0.43 -10.88 -13.85
CA LYS A 113 -0.72 -11.62 -14.38
C LYS A 113 -0.62 -13.08 -13.95
N GLU A 114 -1.58 -13.53 -13.15
CA GLU A 114 -1.62 -14.92 -12.67
C GLU A 114 -1.71 -15.92 -13.84
N GLN A 115 -0.97 -17.02 -13.72
CA GLN A 115 -0.89 -18.10 -14.70
C GLN A 115 -1.07 -19.46 -14.00
N GLN A 116 -2.32 -19.83 -13.71
CA GLN A 116 -2.66 -20.99 -12.87
C GLN A 116 -1.99 -22.31 -13.28
N THR A 117 -1.72 -22.50 -14.58
CA THR A 117 -1.10 -23.73 -15.10
C THR A 117 0.42 -23.67 -15.17
N GLY A 118 1.06 -22.58 -14.73
CA GLY A 118 2.51 -22.36 -14.87
C GLY A 118 2.97 -22.12 -16.31
N LYS A 119 2.05 -21.91 -17.26
CA LYS A 119 2.39 -21.59 -18.65
C LYS A 119 2.65 -20.10 -18.79
N ILE A 120 3.88 -19.74 -19.14
CA ILE A 120 4.28 -18.34 -19.25
C ILE A 120 4.62 -18.02 -20.71
N PRO A 121 3.93 -17.05 -21.33
CA PRO A 121 4.29 -16.57 -22.66
C PRO A 121 5.70 -15.96 -22.66
N ALA A 122 6.43 -16.19 -23.75
CA ALA A 122 7.67 -15.49 -24.02
C ALA A 122 7.40 -14.35 -25.01
N THR A 123 7.98 -13.18 -24.78
CA THR A 123 7.91 -12.04 -25.70
C THR A 123 9.23 -11.85 -26.44
N LYS A 124 9.23 -11.13 -27.57
CA LYS A 124 10.46 -10.82 -28.30
C LYS A 124 11.48 -10.11 -27.38
N SER A 125 12.74 -10.46 -27.54
CA SER A 125 13.87 -9.86 -26.82
C SER A 125 15.10 -9.78 -27.72
N GLU A 126 16.20 -9.20 -27.23
CA GLU A 126 17.48 -9.20 -27.96
C GLU A 126 18.07 -10.61 -28.13
N ASN A 127 17.73 -11.54 -27.22
CA ASN A 127 18.14 -12.94 -27.24
C ASN A 127 17.05 -13.84 -27.86
N ASP A 128 16.43 -13.38 -28.95
CA ASP A 128 15.23 -13.97 -29.60
C ASP A 128 13.94 -13.73 -28.82
N ARG A 129 13.73 -14.47 -27.72
CA ARG A 129 12.56 -14.33 -26.85
C ARG A 129 12.90 -14.48 -25.39
N ARG A 130 12.00 -13.99 -24.54
CA ARG A 130 12.18 -13.98 -23.10
C ARG A 130 10.85 -14.22 -22.40
N ALA A 131 10.81 -15.21 -21.52
CA ALA A 131 9.71 -15.39 -20.58
C ALA A 131 10.05 -14.67 -19.27
N ALA A 132 9.12 -13.84 -18.79
CA ALA A 132 9.27 -13.09 -17.56
C ALA A 132 8.33 -13.67 -16.49
N VAL A 133 8.91 -14.33 -15.50
CA VAL A 133 8.21 -15.09 -14.48
C VAL A 133 8.41 -14.45 -13.11
N TYR A 134 7.33 -14.28 -12.37
CA TYR A 134 7.37 -14.15 -10.92
C TYR A 134 6.69 -15.38 -10.34
N PHE A 135 7.30 -16.00 -9.34
CA PHE A 135 6.67 -17.09 -8.62
C PHE A 135 6.82 -16.94 -7.12
N CYS A 136 5.77 -17.30 -6.39
CA CYS A 136 5.73 -17.19 -4.94
C CYS A 136 5.71 -18.58 -4.33
N ILE A 137 6.74 -18.93 -3.56
CA ILE A 137 6.81 -20.17 -2.79
C ILE A 137 5.89 -20.00 -1.57
N CYS A 138 4.82 -20.80 -1.53
CA CYS A 138 3.78 -20.73 -0.51
C CYS A 138 3.73 -22.04 0.29
N PRO A 139 3.69 -21.97 1.62
CA PRO A 139 3.51 -23.15 2.45
C PRO A 139 2.05 -23.61 2.37
N GLU A 140 1.81 -24.92 2.16
CA GLU A 140 0.44 -25.50 2.09
C GLU A 140 -0.30 -25.40 3.43
N LYS A 141 0.47 -25.40 4.51
CA LYS A 141 0.05 -25.27 5.91
C LYS A 141 1.22 -24.70 6.70
N GLU A 142 1.01 -24.34 7.96
CA GLU A 142 2.15 -24.00 8.82
C GLU A 142 3.15 -25.15 8.88
N LEU A 143 4.39 -24.84 8.48
CA LEU A 143 5.50 -25.80 8.44
C LEU A 143 6.33 -25.71 9.71
N GLU A 144 7.00 -26.80 10.07
CA GLU A 144 7.94 -26.79 11.18
C GLU A 144 9.23 -26.08 10.82
N ALA A 145 9.90 -25.50 11.81
CA ALA A 145 11.19 -24.86 11.60
C ALA A 145 12.25 -25.88 11.18
N GLY A 146 13.09 -25.48 10.23
CA GLY A 146 14.07 -26.38 9.62
C GLY A 146 14.42 -25.96 8.21
N GLU A 147 15.30 -26.75 7.59
CA GLU A 147 15.69 -26.59 6.20
C GLU A 147 14.86 -27.52 5.32
N TYR A 148 14.29 -26.97 4.25
CA TYR A 148 13.55 -27.69 3.23
C TYR A 148 14.21 -27.45 1.87
N SER A 149 14.00 -28.37 0.93
CA SER A 149 14.46 -28.22 -0.44
C SER A 149 13.30 -28.39 -1.39
N VAL A 150 13.12 -27.41 -2.28
CA VAL A 150 12.14 -27.46 -3.37
C VAL A 150 12.87 -27.30 -4.71
N VAL A 151 12.29 -27.81 -5.78
CA VAL A 151 12.83 -27.76 -7.13
C VAL A 151 11.83 -27.05 -8.03
N VAL A 152 12.28 -25.98 -8.66
CA VAL A 152 11.54 -25.25 -9.70
C VAL A 152 12.10 -25.68 -11.04
N THR A 153 11.23 -26.11 -11.94
CA THR A 153 11.62 -26.58 -13.28
C THR A 153 11.00 -25.70 -14.35
N ALA A 154 11.80 -25.20 -15.28
CA ALA A 154 11.34 -24.51 -16.47
C ALA A 154 11.61 -25.37 -17.71
N LYS A 155 10.54 -25.84 -18.37
CA LYS A 155 10.60 -26.57 -19.64
C LYS A 155 10.45 -25.57 -20.78
N MET A 156 11.46 -25.52 -21.64
CA MET A 156 11.60 -24.59 -22.75
C MET A 156 11.85 -25.36 -24.05
N ALA A 157 11.77 -24.69 -25.20
CA ALA A 157 12.05 -25.31 -26.50
C ALA A 157 13.47 -25.91 -26.57
N GLU A 158 14.42 -25.33 -25.83
CA GLU A 158 15.81 -25.72 -25.80
C GLU A 158 16.10 -26.87 -24.83
N GLY A 159 15.23 -27.11 -23.86
CA GLY A 159 15.49 -28.07 -22.80
C GLY A 159 14.87 -27.68 -21.46
N ILE A 160 15.44 -28.23 -20.39
CA ILE A 160 14.93 -28.11 -19.04
C ILE A 160 15.97 -27.38 -18.17
N TYR A 161 15.58 -26.23 -17.62
CA TYR A 161 16.31 -25.56 -16.54
C TYR A 161 15.71 -26.01 -15.20
N GLN A 162 16.58 -26.34 -14.23
CA GLN A 162 16.16 -26.70 -12.88
C GLN A 162 16.88 -25.82 -11.87
N LEU A 163 16.11 -25.27 -10.94
CA LEU A 163 16.59 -24.48 -9.83
C LEU A 163 16.24 -25.19 -8.53
N ARG A 164 17.26 -25.51 -7.73
CA ARG A 164 17.07 -25.97 -6.35
C ARG A 164 16.98 -24.78 -5.41
N VAL A 165 15.87 -24.65 -4.68
CA VAL A 165 15.70 -23.62 -3.67
C VAL A 165 15.79 -24.26 -2.29
N THR A 166 16.80 -23.88 -1.52
CA THR A 166 16.87 -24.20 -0.09
C THR A 166 16.05 -23.19 0.70
N VAL A 167 15.01 -23.65 1.37
CA VAL A 167 14.10 -22.82 2.17
C VAL A 167 14.40 -23.03 3.65
N GLN A 168 14.99 -22.04 4.30
CA GLN A 168 15.17 -22.04 5.75
C GLN A 168 13.93 -21.45 6.43
N ILE A 169 13.21 -22.28 7.18
CA ILE A 169 12.09 -21.86 8.00
C ILE A 169 12.55 -21.59 9.43
N TYR A 170 12.25 -20.40 9.94
CA TYR A 170 12.43 -20.05 11.36
C TYR A 170 11.14 -20.32 12.15
N ASP A 171 11.26 -20.68 13.43
CA ASP A 171 10.12 -20.92 14.35
C ASP A 171 9.43 -19.62 14.80
N VAL A 172 9.03 -18.84 13.80
CA VAL A 172 8.40 -17.53 13.91
C VAL A 172 7.18 -17.56 12.99
N ARG A 173 6.07 -17.00 13.47
CA ARG A 173 4.86 -16.82 12.68
C ARG A 173 4.60 -15.34 12.52
N ILE A 174 4.33 -14.89 11.29
CA ILE A 174 3.86 -13.54 11.03
C ILE A 174 2.46 -13.41 11.66
N PRO A 175 2.24 -12.47 12.58
CA PRO A 175 0.93 -12.27 13.17
C PRO A 175 0.04 -11.51 12.17
N GLU A 176 -1.22 -11.90 12.12
CA GLU A 176 -2.21 -11.17 11.31
C GLU A 176 -2.76 -9.98 12.08
N ASN A 177 -3.15 -8.93 11.36
CA ASN A 177 -3.91 -7.80 11.90
C ASN A 177 -3.22 -7.05 13.07
N THR A 178 -1.89 -6.97 13.06
CA THR A 178 -1.11 -6.20 14.06
C THR A 178 -0.55 -4.88 13.54
N PHE A 179 -0.30 -4.78 12.24
CA PHE A 179 0.06 -3.54 11.56
C PHE A 179 -1.09 -3.14 10.63
N TRP A 180 -1.53 -1.88 10.72
CA TRP A 180 -2.70 -1.41 9.98
C TRP A 180 -2.30 -0.93 8.59
N VAL A 181 -2.98 -1.40 7.56
CA VAL A 181 -2.71 -0.98 6.18
C VAL A 181 -4.03 -0.67 5.50
N THR A 182 -4.08 0.49 4.86
CA THR A 182 -5.18 0.93 4.00
C THR A 182 -4.60 1.45 2.68
N ASN A 183 -5.11 0.95 1.56
CA ASN A 183 -4.93 1.57 0.25
C ASN A 183 -6.33 1.86 -0.27
N TRP A 184 -6.63 3.13 -0.50
CA TRP A 184 -7.94 3.54 -0.99
C TRP A 184 -8.13 3.13 -2.45
N PHE A 185 -9.34 2.73 -2.80
CA PHE A 185 -9.66 2.16 -4.10
C PHE A 185 -10.71 3.03 -4.82
N SER A 186 -10.77 2.88 -6.14
CA SER A 186 -11.71 3.56 -7.02
C SER A 186 -12.75 2.59 -7.54
N GLU A 187 -13.99 2.77 -7.11
CA GLU A 187 -15.15 2.03 -7.64
C GLU A 187 -15.43 2.41 -9.10
N GLU A 188 -15.24 3.68 -9.46
CA GLU A 188 -15.38 4.17 -10.84
C GLU A 188 -14.43 3.42 -11.77
N ALA A 189 -13.16 3.27 -11.37
CA ALA A 189 -12.19 2.52 -12.13
C ALA A 189 -12.56 1.03 -12.25
N ILE A 190 -13.08 0.42 -11.18
CA ILE A 190 -13.59 -0.97 -11.23
C ILE A 190 -14.71 -1.07 -12.27
N CYS A 191 -15.71 -0.20 -12.19
CA CYS A 191 -16.85 -0.19 -13.11
C CYS A 191 -16.39 -0.03 -14.57
N ARG A 192 -15.49 0.93 -14.82
CA ARG A 192 -14.99 1.25 -16.16
C ARG A 192 -14.20 0.11 -16.79
N PHE A 193 -13.22 -0.45 -16.08
CA PHE A 193 -12.35 -1.49 -16.65
C PHE A 193 -13.02 -2.85 -16.81
N HIS A 194 -14.04 -3.14 -16.02
CA HIS A 194 -14.75 -4.42 -16.04
C HIS A 194 -16.12 -4.35 -16.71
N GLY A 195 -16.58 -3.17 -17.13
CA GLY A 195 -17.88 -2.98 -17.77
C GLY A 195 -19.06 -3.34 -16.87
N VAL A 196 -18.93 -3.12 -15.55
CA VAL A 196 -19.96 -3.41 -14.54
C VAL A 196 -20.59 -2.13 -14.01
N GLU A 197 -21.82 -2.21 -13.49
CA GLU A 197 -22.56 -1.07 -12.94
C GLU A 197 -22.49 -1.06 -11.42
N LYS A 198 -22.13 0.08 -10.81
CA LYS A 198 -22.05 0.22 -9.34
C LYS A 198 -23.38 -0.20 -8.68
N GLY A 199 -23.28 -1.11 -7.72
CA GLY A 199 -24.42 -1.66 -6.98
C GLY A 199 -25.11 -2.85 -7.66
N SER A 200 -24.66 -3.30 -8.83
CA SER A 200 -25.11 -4.56 -9.43
C SER A 200 -24.46 -5.78 -8.75
N GLU A 201 -25.03 -6.96 -8.97
CA GLU A 201 -24.47 -8.22 -8.47
C GLU A 201 -23.13 -8.53 -9.15
N GLU A 202 -22.99 -8.24 -10.44
CA GLU A 202 -21.74 -8.39 -11.19
C GLU A 202 -20.64 -7.47 -10.66
N TYR A 203 -20.99 -6.23 -10.29
CA TYR A 203 -20.08 -5.32 -9.61
C TYR A 203 -19.65 -5.88 -8.25
N LEU A 204 -20.59 -6.38 -7.44
CA LEU A 204 -20.26 -6.94 -6.12
C LEU A 204 -19.35 -8.16 -6.24
N GLN A 205 -19.58 -9.03 -7.24
CA GLN A 205 -18.70 -10.16 -7.53
C GLN A 205 -17.30 -9.71 -7.94
N MET A 206 -17.19 -8.66 -8.76
CA MET A 206 -15.90 -8.08 -9.13
C MET A 206 -15.21 -7.45 -7.92
N LEU A 207 -15.92 -6.67 -7.11
CA LEU A 207 -15.41 -6.08 -5.88
C LEU A 207 -14.86 -7.14 -4.94
N ARG A 208 -15.54 -8.29 -4.79
CA ARG A 208 -15.03 -9.42 -3.99
C ARG A 208 -13.67 -9.93 -4.48
N LYS A 209 -13.40 -9.95 -5.79
CA LYS A 209 -12.07 -10.27 -6.33
C LYS A 209 -11.02 -9.23 -5.92
N TYR A 210 -11.37 -7.94 -5.92
CA TYR A 210 -10.50 -6.87 -5.40
C TYR A 210 -10.23 -7.03 -3.90
N ILE A 211 -11.25 -7.32 -3.10
CA ILE A 211 -11.13 -7.54 -1.66
C ILE A 211 -10.21 -8.74 -1.37
N GLN A 212 -10.35 -9.84 -2.12
CA GLN A 212 -9.46 -11.00 -2.00
C GLN A 212 -8.00 -10.63 -2.27
N THR A 213 -7.73 -9.85 -3.32
CA THR A 213 -6.39 -9.32 -3.61
C THR A 213 -5.88 -8.42 -2.48
N MET A 214 -6.70 -7.50 -1.96
CA MET A 214 -6.32 -6.66 -0.81
C MET A 214 -5.92 -7.51 0.41
N ARG A 215 -6.71 -8.54 0.74
CA ARG A 215 -6.42 -9.45 1.86
C ARG A 215 -5.16 -10.27 1.63
N ARG A 216 -4.94 -10.78 0.42
CA ARG A 216 -3.70 -11.47 0.02
C ARG A 216 -2.45 -10.60 0.21
N MET A 217 -2.61 -9.28 0.19
CA MET A 217 -1.56 -8.28 0.36
C MET A 217 -1.56 -7.62 1.75
N HIS A 218 -2.24 -8.23 2.73
CA HIS A 218 -2.29 -7.82 4.14
C HIS A 218 -2.96 -6.48 4.43
N GLN A 219 -3.70 -5.90 3.47
CA GLN A 219 -4.59 -4.78 3.76
C GLN A 219 -5.73 -5.25 4.67
N ASN A 220 -5.95 -4.52 5.77
CA ASN A 220 -6.89 -4.89 6.84
C ASN A 220 -7.82 -3.74 7.25
N VAL A 221 -7.67 -2.60 6.60
CA VAL A 221 -8.57 -1.45 6.71
C VAL A 221 -9.01 -1.07 5.29
N PHE A 222 -10.26 -0.65 5.14
CA PHE A 222 -10.84 -0.26 3.86
C PHE A 222 -11.62 1.04 4.01
N PHE A 223 -11.66 1.85 2.95
CA PHE A 223 -12.38 3.12 2.93
C PHE A 223 -13.69 2.98 2.16
N ILE A 224 -14.77 3.50 2.73
CA ILE A 224 -16.05 3.65 2.05
C ILE A 224 -16.35 5.14 1.92
N GLN A 225 -16.43 5.59 0.67
CA GLN A 225 -16.75 6.96 0.36
C GLN A 225 -18.25 7.20 0.58
N LEU A 226 -18.57 8.20 1.41
CA LEU A 226 -19.94 8.68 1.55
C LEU A 226 -20.28 9.58 0.37
N ASP A 227 -21.44 9.37 -0.24
CA ASP A 227 -21.90 10.11 -1.42
C ASP A 227 -23.34 10.62 -1.28
N GLU A 228 -23.78 11.43 -2.24
CA GLU A 228 -25.11 12.06 -2.20
C GLU A 228 -26.27 11.06 -2.29
N LYS A 229 -26.03 9.77 -2.63
CA LYS A 229 -27.09 8.75 -2.62
C LYS A 229 -27.66 8.53 -1.24
N CYS A 230 -26.90 8.84 -0.19
CA CYS A 230 -27.41 8.76 1.16
C CYS A 230 -28.52 9.79 1.46
N VAL A 231 -28.65 10.87 0.66
CA VAL A 231 -29.63 11.94 0.89
C VAL A 231 -30.99 11.56 0.29
N THR A 232 -31.91 11.06 1.10
CA THR A 232 -33.25 10.62 0.66
C THR A 232 -34.27 11.76 0.62
N ALA A 233 -34.05 12.82 1.39
CA ALA A 233 -34.81 14.07 1.33
C ALA A 233 -33.92 15.25 1.75
N ARG A 234 -34.17 16.45 1.20
CA ARG A 234 -33.44 17.69 1.57
C ARG A 234 -34.21 18.62 2.51
N LYS A 235 -35.54 18.56 2.56
CA LYS A 235 -36.37 19.44 3.41
C LYS A 235 -37.59 18.70 3.98
N PRO A 236 -37.55 18.25 5.25
CA PRO A 236 -36.36 18.19 6.11
C PRO A 236 -35.32 17.21 5.55
N TYR A 237 -34.05 17.36 5.95
CA TYR A 237 -33.01 16.42 5.54
C TYR A 237 -33.28 15.03 6.11
N GLN A 238 -33.12 14.01 5.27
CA GLN A 238 -33.20 12.60 5.65
C GLN A 238 -32.06 11.83 4.99
N PHE A 239 -31.50 10.87 5.74
CA PHE A 239 -30.36 10.09 5.29
C PHE A 239 -30.60 8.60 5.47
N ASP A 240 -30.19 7.81 4.48
CA ASP A 240 -30.21 6.35 4.48
C ASP A 240 -28.89 5.80 3.92
N PHE A 241 -28.33 4.78 4.57
CA PHE A 241 -27.03 4.20 4.22
C PHE A 241 -27.13 2.73 3.82
N GLU A 242 -28.33 2.14 3.78
CA GLU A 242 -28.53 0.71 3.47
C GLU A 242 -27.99 0.31 2.09
N TYR A 243 -27.89 1.24 1.15
CA TYR A 243 -27.29 0.97 -0.16
C TYR A 243 -25.81 0.58 -0.09
N LEU A 244 -25.10 0.92 0.99
CA LEU A 244 -23.69 0.55 1.22
C LEU A 244 -23.55 -0.84 1.85
N THR A 245 -24.64 -1.44 2.35
CA THR A 245 -24.59 -2.67 3.15
C THR A 245 -23.90 -3.82 2.41
N PRO A 246 -24.23 -4.14 1.15
CA PRO A 246 -23.61 -5.28 0.46
C PRO A 246 -22.09 -5.15 0.31
N GLU A 247 -21.59 -3.94 0.03
CA GLU A 247 -20.16 -3.68 -0.11
C GLU A 247 -19.44 -3.82 1.24
N ILE A 248 -19.97 -3.18 2.29
CA ILE A 248 -19.39 -3.22 3.63
C ILE A 248 -19.35 -4.66 4.18
N GLU A 249 -20.43 -5.43 3.97
CA GLU A 249 -20.49 -6.84 4.34
C GLU A 249 -19.40 -7.64 3.61
N ALA A 250 -19.22 -7.44 2.31
CA ALA A 250 -18.19 -8.14 1.55
C ALA A 250 -16.77 -7.91 2.11
N PHE A 251 -16.45 -6.69 2.55
CA PHE A 251 -15.16 -6.39 3.18
C PHE A 251 -15.00 -7.08 4.54
N PHE A 252 -16.02 -7.02 5.41
CA PHE A 252 -15.95 -7.64 6.73
C PHE A 252 -15.96 -9.17 6.66
N GLU A 253 -16.71 -9.77 5.74
CA GLU A 253 -16.71 -11.22 5.46
C GLU A 253 -15.33 -11.73 5.04
N ALA A 254 -14.56 -10.90 4.30
CA ALA A 254 -13.19 -11.21 3.92
C ALA A 254 -12.17 -11.02 5.05
N GLY A 255 -12.62 -10.62 6.25
CA GLY A 255 -11.77 -10.48 7.43
C GLY A 255 -11.07 -9.12 7.56
N MET A 256 -11.53 -8.08 6.86
CA MET A 256 -11.12 -6.70 7.17
C MET A 256 -11.51 -6.33 8.61
N GLN A 257 -10.70 -5.50 9.26
CA GLN A 257 -10.82 -5.20 10.68
C GLN A 257 -11.57 -3.89 10.95
N TYR A 258 -11.27 -2.86 10.16
CA TYR A 258 -11.86 -1.53 10.30
C TYR A 258 -12.30 -0.97 8.96
N MET A 259 -13.40 -0.22 9.00
CA MET A 259 -13.90 0.61 7.91
C MET A 259 -13.56 2.06 8.21
N GLU A 260 -12.91 2.73 7.28
CA GLU A 260 -12.80 4.18 7.24
C GLU A 260 -14.04 4.77 6.56
N LEU A 261 -14.61 5.83 7.14
CA LEU A 261 -15.74 6.59 6.61
C LEU A 261 -15.40 8.08 6.59
N GLY A 262 -15.99 8.83 5.67
CA GLY A 262 -15.84 10.28 5.61
C GLY A 262 -16.21 10.84 4.25
N VAL A 263 -16.07 12.15 4.02
CA VAL A 263 -15.75 13.21 5.01
C VAL A 263 -17.04 13.88 5.52
N LEU A 264 -16.97 14.63 6.63
CA LEU A 264 -18.09 15.46 7.12
C LEU A 264 -18.02 16.91 6.61
N LEU A 265 -16.81 17.44 6.51
CA LEU A 265 -16.52 18.80 6.10
C LEU A 265 -16.05 18.81 4.65
N ASP A 266 -16.67 19.66 3.82
CA ASP A 266 -16.28 19.88 2.43
C ASP A 266 -15.57 21.23 2.29
N ARG A 267 -14.50 21.25 1.50
CA ARG A 267 -13.69 22.45 1.26
C ARG A 267 -14.31 23.43 0.28
N GLY A 268 -15.41 23.07 -0.37
CA GLY A 268 -16.03 23.85 -1.42
C GLY A 268 -15.22 23.84 -2.72
N LYS A 269 -15.68 24.65 -3.67
CA LYS A 269 -15.07 24.81 -4.99
C LYS A 269 -14.83 26.28 -5.29
N LYS A 270 -13.76 26.56 -6.03
CA LYS A 270 -13.50 27.86 -6.64
C LYS A 270 -14.47 28.11 -7.80
N SER A 271 -14.44 29.33 -8.34
CA SER A 271 -15.30 29.72 -9.48
C SER A 271 -15.06 28.91 -10.76
N ASP A 272 -13.88 28.31 -10.92
CA ASP A 272 -13.52 27.43 -12.03
C ASP A 272 -13.95 25.96 -11.82
N GLY A 273 -14.57 25.65 -10.68
CA GLY A 273 -15.05 24.31 -10.33
C GLY A 273 -14.00 23.40 -9.67
N MET A 274 -12.76 23.86 -9.52
CA MET A 274 -11.69 23.12 -8.82
C MET A 274 -11.89 23.17 -7.29
N PRO A 275 -11.40 22.17 -6.54
CA PRO A 275 -11.47 22.21 -5.08
C PRO A 275 -10.79 23.45 -4.49
N ASP A 276 -11.42 24.11 -3.51
CA ASP A 276 -10.81 25.26 -2.84
C ASP A 276 -9.90 24.82 -1.69
N MET A 277 -8.66 24.46 -2.05
CA MET A 277 -7.64 24.00 -1.10
C MET A 277 -7.30 25.03 0.01
N TYR A 278 -7.55 26.32 -0.24
CA TYR A 278 -7.20 27.42 0.65
C TYR A 278 -8.37 27.97 1.46
N THR A 279 -9.54 27.30 1.41
CA THR A 279 -10.75 27.78 2.09
C THR A 279 -10.54 28.00 3.60
N GLU A 280 -11.14 29.04 4.15
CA GLU A 280 -11.26 29.27 5.59
C GLU A 280 -12.52 28.60 6.16
N HIS A 281 -13.57 28.47 5.35
CA HIS A 281 -14.90 28.06 5.80
C HIS A 281 -15.32 26.78 5.11
N PHE A 282 -15.66 25.78 5.91
CA PHE A 282 -16.16 24.50 5.42
C PHE A 282 -17.68 24.51 5.26
N THR A 283 -18.15 23.70 4.32
CA THR A 283 -19.56 23.40 4.13
C THR A 283 -19.87 21.95 4.52
N CYS A 284 -21.14 21.60 4.60
CA CYS A 284 -21.55 20.23 4.93
C CYS A 284 -21.32 19.32 3.71
N ALA A 285 -20.63 18.18 3.89
CA ALA A 285 -20.29 17.31 2.75
C ALA A 285 -21.51 16.81 1.93
N MET A 286 -22.65 16.61 2.59
CA MET A 286 -23.90 16.15 1.95
C MET A 286 -24.84 17.30 1.51
N ALA A 287 -24.43 18.55 1.74
CA ALA A 287 -25.09 19.75 1.21
C ALA A 287 -24.05 20.88 1.11
N LYS A 288 -23.30 20.84 0.00
CA LYS A 288 -22.09 21.64 -0.23
C LYS A 288 -22.36 23.15 -0.27
N GLU A 289 -23.62 23.54 -0.40
CA GLU A 289 -24.12 24.91 -0.35
C GLU A 289 -24.40 25.43 1.07
N VAL A 290 -24.45 24.55 2.08
CA VAL A 290 -24.81 24.90 3.46
C VAL A 290 -23.53 25.09 4.30
N PRO A 291 -23.24 26.32 4.78
CA PRO A 291 -22.10 26.55 5.64
C PRO A 291 -22.24 25.80 6.97
N PHE A 292 -21.18 25.09 7.35
CA PHE A 292 -21.21 24.15 8.47
C PHE A 292 -21.56 24.80 9.82
N GLU A 293 -21.07 26.01 10.08
CA GLU A 293 -21.25 26.71 11.38
C GLU A 293 -22.65 27.34 11.57
N THR A 294 -23.52 27.27 10.57
CA THR A 294 -24.88 27.82 10.68
C THR A 294 -25.81 26.90 11.47
N LEU A 295 -26.95 27.41 11.95
CA LEU A 295 -27.97 26.57 12.59
C LEU A 295 -28.50 25.48 11.65
N GLU A 296 -28.65 25.81 10.35
CA GLU A 296 -29.03 24.86 9.31
C GLU A 296 -27.96 23.77 9.12
N GLY A 297 -26.68 24.16 9.05
CA GLY A 297 -25.55 23.22 8.98
C GLY A 297 -25.46 22.31 10.20
N TYR A 298 -25.73 22.85 11.40
CA TYR A 298 -25.83 22.07 12.63
C TYR A 298 -26.98 21.05 12.59
N GLU A 299 -28.19 21.47 12.21
CA GLU A 299 -29.36 20.58 12.10
C GLU A 299 -29.11 19.45 11.11
N LEU A 300 -28.55 19.78 9.95
CA LEU A 300 -28.18 18.82 8.91
C LEU A 300 -27.15 17.82 9.43
N THR A 301 -26.03 18.30 9.98
CA THR A 301 -24.94 17.44 10.46
C THR A 301 -25.40 16.53 11.59
N VAL A 302 -26.19 17.03 12.55
CA VAL A 302 -26.74 16.21 13.63
C VAL A 302 -27.67 15.14 13.10
N THR A 303 -28.50 15.47 12.10
CA THR A 303 -29.41 14.51 11.48
C THR A 303 -28.63 13.44 10.74
N PHE A 304 -27.62 13.83 9.95
CA PHE A 304 -26.69 12.92 9.27
C PHE A 304 -26.02 11.95 10.24
N VAL A 305 -25.34 12.48 11.28
CA VAL A 305 -24.57 11.66 12.23
C VAL A 305 -25.48 10.72 13.02
N LYS A 306 -26.70 11.16 13.41
CA LYS A 306 -27.66 10.27 14.07
C LYS A 306 -28.16 9.15 13.15
N SER A 307 -28.47 9.45 11.89
CA SER A 307 -28.85 8.43 10.92
C SER A 307 -27.72 7.42 10.71
N LEU A 308 -26.47 7.90 10.59
CA LEU A 308 -25.30 7.04 10.48
C LEU A 308 -25.10 6.19 11.73
N ALA A 309 -25.23 6.77 12.93
CA ALA A 309 -25.14 6.05 14.20
C ALA A 309 -26.15 4.89 14.28
N ASN A 310 -27.39 5.14 13.87
CA ASN A 310 -28.45 4.13 13.84
C ASN A 310 -28.13 3.01 12.85
N TYR A 311 -27.66 3.36 11.65
CA TYR A 311 -27.22 2.40 10.64
C TYR A 311 -26.07 1.52 11.14
N LEU A 312 -25.02 2.12 11.69
CA LEU A 312 -23.87 1.38 12.23
C LEU A 312 -24.27 0.46 13.38
N THR A 313 -25.15 0.93 14.27
CA THR A 313 -25.66 0.13 15.40
C THR A 313 -26.54 -1.03 14.93
N LYS A 314 -27.39 -0.81 13.91
CA LYS A 314 -28.25 -1.84 13.32
C LYS A 314 -27.43 -3.04 12.81
N HIS A 315 -26.27 -2.77 12.22
CA HIS A 315 -25.39 -3.79 11.64
C HIS A 315 -24.25 -4.25 12.59
N GLY A 316 -24.13 -3.67 13.78
CA GLY A 316 -23.07 -4.02 14.75
C GLY A 316 -21.66 -3.62 14.29
N TRP A 317 -21.56 -2.48 13.60
CA TRP A 317 -20.31 -1.96 13.04
C TRP A 317 -19.72 -0.79 13.81
N GLU A 318 -20.41 -0.25 14.81
CA GLU A 318 -20.06 0.99 15.49
C GLU A 318 -18.66 1.00 16.13
N LYS A 319 -18.14 -0.16 16.54
CA LYS A 319 -16.78 -0.31 17.10
C LYS A 319 -15.68 -0.55 16.05
N ARG A 320 -16.06 -0.69 14.79
CA ARG A 320 -15.18 -1.00 13.66
C ARG A 320 -15.03 0.18 12.69
N VAL A 321 -15.36 1.39 13.12
CA VAL A 321 -15.27 2.59 12.29
C VAL A 321 -14.08 3.47 12.70
N LEU A 322 -13.36 3.94 11.69
CA LEU A 322 -12.46 5.08 11.74
C LEU A 322 -13.09 6.20 10.91
N PHE A 323 -13.17 7.43 11.44
CA PHE A 323 -13.91 8.49 10.77
C PHE A 323 -13.00 9.66 10.39
N HIS A 324 -12.97 10.01 9.11
CA HIS A 324 -12.32 11.20 8.57
C HIS A 324 -13.29 12.37 8.65
N ILE A 325 -12.93 13.42 9.39
CA ILE A 325 -13.78 14.63 9.45
C ILE A 325 -13.55 15.47 8.19
N HIS A 326 -12.30 15.59 7.78
CA HIS A 326 -11.85 16.28 6.58
C HIS A 326 -10.79 15.40 5.90
N ASP A 327 -10.06 15.94 4.92
CA ASP A 327 -8.83 15.38 4.37
C ASP A 327 -7.75 16.48 4.36
N GLU A 328 -6.71 16.34 5.18
CA GLU A 328 -5.61 17.32 5.32
C GLU A 328 -6.07 18.72 5.79
N PRO A 329 -6.72 18.85 6.98
CA PRO A 329 -7.29 20.11 7.45
C PRO A 329 -6.24 21.19 7.75
N ASP A 330 -4.98 20.78 8.00
CA ASP A 330 -3.87 21.64 8.37
C ASP A 330 -2.86 21.85 7.24
N ILE A 331 -3.23 21.51 6.00
CA ILE A 331 -2.39 21.72 4.81
C ILE A 331 -3.04 22.80 3.92
N HIS A 332 -2.21 23.47 3.12
CA HIS A 332 -2.63 24.52 2.17
C HIS A 332 -3.44 25.67 2.79
N TYR A 333 -2.97 26.22 3.91
CA TYR A 333 -3.51 27.46 4.50
C TYR A 333 -2.50 28.62 4.39
N GLN A 334 -2.98 29.86 4.33
CA GLN A 334 -2.12 31.04 4.12
C GLN A 334 -1.71 31.75 5.40
N THR A 335 -2.57 31.75 6.43
CA THR A 335 -2.32 32.46 7.68
C THR A 335 -2.74 31.64 8.89
N GLN A 336 -2.20 31.95 10.07
CA GLN A 336 -2.56 31.24 11.29
C GLN A 336 -4.04 31.41 11.63
N GLU A 337 -4.64 32.55 11.30
CA GLU A 337 -6.07 32.82 11.51
C GLU A 337 -6.95 31.81 10.74
N VAL A 338 -6.58 31.48 9.50
CA VAL A 338 -7.27 30.45 8.69
C VAL A 338 -7.16 29.09 9.37
N LEU A 339 -5.98 28.72 9.85
CA LEU A 339 -5.79 27.45 10.56
C LEU A 339 -6.64 27.39 11.85
N GLU A 340 -6.69 28.46 12.63
CA GLU A 340 -7.54 28.53 13.83
C GLU A 340 -9.04 28.46 13.50
N ALA A 341 -9.48 29.07 12.39
CA ALA A 341 -10.85 28.94 11.91
C ALA A 341 -11.19 27.50 11.50
N ARG A 342 -10.28 26.81 10.81
CA ARG A 342 -10.43 25.38 10.47
C ARG A 342 -10.46 24.51 11.72
N LYS A 343 -9.56 24.74 12.69
CA LYS A 343 -9.53 24.02 13.99
C LYS A 343 -10.85 24.16 14.75
N ARG A 344 -11.41 25.37 14.82
CA ARG A 344 -12.71 25.61 15.46
C ARG A 344 -13.81 24.74 14.82
N GLN A 345 -13.93 24.78 13.50
CA GLN A 345 -14.93 24.00 12.76
C GLN A 345 -14.71 22.49 12.93
N TYR A 346 -13.45 22.04 12.88
CA TYR A 346 -13.07 20.65 13.08
C TYR A 346 -13.46 20.14 14.47
N TYR A 347 -13.17 20.89 15.54
CA TYR A 347 -13.54 20.50 16.90
C TYR A 347 -15.05 20.50 17.13
N LEU A 348 -15.80 21.39 16.47
CA LEU A 348 -17.26 21.32 16.47
C LEU A 348 -17.75 20.01 15.82
N ALA A 349 -17.21 19.63 14.65
CA ALA A 349 -17.55 18.38 13.98
C ALA A 349 -17.18 17.15 14.82
N ALA A 350 -15.97 17.12 15.40
CA ALA A 350 -15.52 16.07 16.31
C ALA A 350 -16.42 15.94 17.54
N GLY A 351 -16.85 17.08 18.10
CA GLY A 351 -17.80 17.12 19.22
C GLY A 351 -19.17 16.54 18.85
N ILE A 352 -19.68 16.83 17.65
CA ILE A 352 -20.95 16.26 17.15
C ILE A 352 -20.81 14.74 16.96
N LEU A 353 -19.75 14.28 16.29
CA LEU A 353 -19.48 12.86 16.08
C LEU A 353 -19.45 12.10 17.41
N ARG A 354 -18.63 12.54 18.36
CA ARG A 354 -18.49 11.87 19.67
C ARG A 354 -19.77 11.91 20.51
N LYS A 355 -20.60 12.94 20.34
CA LYS A 355 -21.89 13.05 21.04
C LYS A 355 -22.90 12.00 20.59
N TYR A 356 -22.91 11.65 19.30
CA TYR A 356 -23.94 10.78 18.72
C TYR A 356 -23.43 9.39 18.29
N ILE A 357 -22.11 9.21 18.19
CA ILE A 357 -21.43 7.92 18.00
C ILE A 357 -20.36 7.78 19.11
N PRO A 358 -20.74 7.43 20.35
CA PRO A 358 -19.79 7.35 21.46
C PRO A 358 -18.69 6.32 21.19
N GLY A 359 -17.43 6.73 21.38
CA GLY A 359 -16.25 5.88 21.15
C GLY A 359 -15.78 5.81 19.70
N ILE A 360 -16.38 6.59 18.78
CA ILE A 360 -15.86 6.78 17.43
C ILE A 360 -14.42 7.29 17.49
N ARG A 361 -13.55 6.72 16.66
CA ARG A 361 -12.16 7.16 16.50
C ARG A 361 -12.03 8.02 15.25
N ILE A 362 -11.41 9.17 15.38
CA ILE A 362 -11.14 10.09 14.28
C ILE A 362 -9.73 9.83 13.76
N ILE A 363 -9.63 9.60 12.45
CA ILE A 363 -8.37 9.41 11.71
C ILE A 363 -8.24 10.56 10.72
N GLU A 364 -7.02 11.07 10.51
CA GLU A 364 -6.83 12.24 9.66
C GLU A 364 -5.39 12.33 9.12
N ALA A 365 -5.26 12.62 7.82
CA ALA A 365 -3.99 13.03 7.22
C ALA A 365 -3.62 14.44 7.67
N VAL A 366 -2.37 14.67 8.09
CA VAL A 366 -1.95 15.96 8.70
C VAL A 366 -0.50 16.34 8.37
N ASP A 367 -0.15 17.62 8.49
CA ASP A 367 1.25 18.08 8.53
C ASP A 367 1.74 18.32 9.98
N SER A 368 0.86 18.39 10.99
CA SER A 368 1.19 18.81 12.36
C SER A 368 0.38 18.15 13.48
N ALA A 369 0.78 18.38 14.74
CA ALA A 369 -0.01 18.04 15.93
C ALA A 369 -0.99 19.15 16.36
N GLU A 370 -1.39 20.07 15.48
CA GLU A 370 -2.20 21.25 15.84
C GLU A 370 -3.64 20.92 16.26
N PHE A 371 -4.16 19.78 15.83
CA PHE A 371 -5.53 19.32 16.07
C PHE A 371 -5.68 18.43 17.32
N ARG A 372 -4.75 18.57 18.27
CA ARG A 372 -4.61 17.69 19.44
C ARG A 372 -5.84 17.74 20.35
N GLY A 373 -6.30 16.57 20.78
CA GLY A 373 -7.61 16.39 21.44
C GLY A 373 -8.80 16.23 20.48
N GLY A 374 -8.61 16.51 19.18
CA GLY A 374 -9.59 16.28 18.12
C GLY A 374 -9.40 14.95 17.40
N ILE A 375 -8.16 14.59 17.07
CA ILE A 375 -7.79 13.39 16.29
C ILE A 375 -7.29 12.28 17.22
N ASP A 376 -7.68 11.03 16.94
CA ASP A 376 -7.27 9.83 17.69
C ASP A 376 -6.20 9.01 16.93
N ILE A 377 -6.19 9.08 15.58
CA ILE A 377 -5.20 8.45 14.71
C ILE A 377 -4.62 9.48 13.76
N TRP A 378 -3.35 9.82 13.97
CA TRP A 378 -2.63 10.84 13.22
C TRP A 378 -1.90 10.22 12.04
N VAL A 379 -2.08 10.75 10.83
CA VAL A 379 -1.46 10.17 9.63
C VAL A 379 -0.58 11.22 8.92
N PRO A 380 0.60 11.59 9.46
CA PRO A 380 1.50 12.49 8.76
C PRO A 380 2.16 11.87 7.53
N GLY A 381 2.40 12.69 6.51
CA GLY A 381 3.27 12.31 5.40
C GLY A 381 4.68 12.07 5.91
N THR A 382 5.43 11.14 5.33
CA THR A 382 6.76 10.74 5.88
C THR A 382 7.72 11.93 6.07
N ALA A 383 7.77 12.87 5.12
CA ALA A 383 8.58 14.09 5.27
C ALA A 383 8.04 15.05 6.36
N GLY A 384 6.71 15.17 6.48
CA GLY A 384 6.06 15.94 7.56
C GLY A 384 6.32 15.36 8.94
N TYR A 385 6.28 14.03 9.05
CA TYR A 385 6.67 13.31 10.27
C TYR A 385 8.12 13.62 10.66
N GLU A 386 9.09 13.52 9.75
CA GLU A 386 10.49 13.82 10.06
C GLU A 386 10.69 15.30 10.46
N LYS A 387 10.00 16.22 9.78
CA LYS A 387 10.06 17.67 10.06
C LYS A 387 9.52 18.00 11.45
N LYS A 388 8.47 17.32 11.92
CA LYS A 388 7.83 17.56 13.22
C LYS A 388 7.91 16.35 14.15
N LYS A 389 9.02 15.61 14.06
CA LYS A 389 9.20 14.33 14.74
C LYS A 389 8.94 14.39 16.24
N GLU A 390 9.41 15.43 16.92
CA GLU A 390 9.22 15.57 18.37
C GLU A 390 7.73 15.72 18.76
N GLU A 391 6.92 16.37 17.92
CA GLU A 391 5.48 16.51 18.16
C GLU A 391 4.79 15.15 18.09
N PHE A 392 5.01 14.40 17.01
CA PHE A 392 4.41 13.08 16.84
C PHE A 392 4.95 12.05 17.83
N ASP A 393 6.25 12.09 18.16
CA ASP A 393 6.83 11.23 19.19
C ASP A 393 6.25 11.55 20.58
N THR A 394 5.90 12.81 20.85
CA THR A 394 5.15 13.20 22.05
C THR A 394 3.76 12.58 22.06
N LEU A 395 3.02 12.63 20.94
CA LEU A 395 1.71 11.98 20.83
C LEU A 395 1.80 10.47 21.10
N ILE A 396 2.77 9.78 20.48
CA ILE A 396 3.01 8.35 20.71
C ILE A 396 3.27 8.06 22.19
N ARG A 397 4.12 8.85 22.86
CA ARG A 397 4.41 8.69 24.30
C ARG A 397 3.19 8.91 25.19
N LEU A 398 2.26 9.78 24.77
CA LEU A 398 1.00 10.03 25.48
C LEU A 398 -0.06 8.95 25.22
N GLY A 399 0.21 8.00 24.32
CA GLY A 399 -0.67 6.87 24.01
C GLY A 399 -1.58 7.10 22.80
N GLU A 400 -1.40 8.20 22.07
CA GLU A 400 -2.07 8.43 20.78
C GLU A 400 -1.53 7.49 19.70
N THR A 401 -2.32 7.23 18.67
CA THR A 401 -1.91 6.38 17.55
C THR A 401 -1.36 7.24 16.41
N VAL A 402 -0.17 6.91 15.92
CA VAL A 402 0.41 7.53 14.72
C VAL A 402 0.58 6.46 13.63
N TRP A 403 0.04 6.76 12.45
CA TRP A 403 0.26 6.10 11.16
C TRP A 403 1.15 7.00 10.29
N THR A 404 1.38 6.63 9.04
CA THR A 404 1.99 7.54 8.06
C THR A 404 1.46 7.26 6.66
N TYR A 405 1.70 8.17 5.73
CA TYR A 405 1.41 7.97 4.32
C TYR A 405 2.52 8.54 3.43
N VAL A 406 2.51 8.09 2.18
CA VAL A 406 3.14 8.77 1.05
C VAL A 406 2.09 9.00 -0.02
N CYS A 407 2.34 9.93 -0.92
CA CYS A 407 1.52 10.21 -2.10
C CYS A 407 2.45 10.62 -3.24
N CYS A 408 2.04 11.61 -4.04
CA CYS A 408 2.86 12.26 -5.05
C CYS A 408 4.15 12.88 -4.50
N GLY A 409 4.23 13.08 -3.18
CA GLY A 409 5.47 13.34 -2.44
C GLY A 409 5.61 12.43 -1.21
N PRO A 410 6.78 12.40 -0.57
CA PRO A 410 8.00 13.13 -0.96
C PRO A 410 8.72 12.51 -2.17
N GLU A 411 9.58 13.31 -2.80
CA GLU A 411 10.26 13.04 -4.08
C GLU A 411 11.77 12.80 -3.91
N GLY A 412 12.52 12.61 -4.99
CA GLY A 412 13.98 12.48 -4.93
C GLY A 412 14.50 11.32 -4.07
N HIS A 413 15.46 11.60 -3.18
CA HIS A 413 16.08 10.57 -2.32
C HIS A 413 15.17 10.07 -1.20
N TRP A 414 14.01 10.68 -0.97
CA TRP A 414 13.06 10.21 0.02
C TRP A 414 12.53 8.81 -0.30
N LEU A 415 12.10 8.09 0.73
CA LEU A 415 11.33 6.87 0.54
C LEU A 415 9.95 7.19 -0.02
N ASN A 416 9.68 6.56 -1.17
CA ASN A 416 8.37 6.50 -1.79
C ASN A 416 8.34 5.23 -2.67
N ARG A 417 7.30 5.06 -3.47
CA ARG A 417 7.02 3.83 -4.21
C ARG A 417 6.58 4.07 -5.66
N PHE A 418 7.21 5.04 -6.30
CA PHE A 418 7.04 5.30 -7.74
C PHE A 418 7.74 4.24 -8.57
N LEU A 419 7.35 4.11 -9.85
CA LEU A 419 7.88 3.10 -10.77
C LEU A 419 9.36 3.33 -11.14
N ASP A 420 9.87 4.55 -10.98
CA ASP A 420 11.27 4.86 -11.23
C ASP A 420 12.15 4.75 -9.98
N PHE A 421 11.56 4.52 -8.81
CA PHE A 421 12.30 4.27 -7.57
C PHE A 421 12.72 2.80 -7.46
N ALA A 422 13.76 2.52 -6.67
CA ALA A 422 14.14 1.15 -6.37
C ALA A 422 13.00 0.42 -5.65
N LEU A 423 12.69 -0.81 -6.08
CA LEU A 423 11.59 -1.61 -5.53
C LEU A 423 11.71 -1.79 -4.00
N LEU A 424 12.94 -1.92 -3.49
CA LEU A 424 13.24 -2.00 -2.06
C LEU A 424 12.65 -0.84 -1.24
N LYS A 425 12.56 0.38 -1.81
CA LYS A 425 12.01 1.53 -1.09
C LYS A 425 10.56 1.30 -0.63
N GLY A 426 9.76 0.58 -1.42
CA GLY A 426 8.39 0.21 -1.07
C GLY A 426 8.31 -0.67 0.19
N ARG A 427 9.25 -1.60 0.36
CA ARG A 427 9.37 -2.45 1.57
C ARG A 427 9.97 -1.67 2.75
N MET A 428 10.95 -0.80 2.48
CA MET A 428 11.67 0.02 3.47
C MET A 428 10.76 1.03 4.20
N LEU A 429 9.69 1.54 3.56
CA LEU A 429 8.70 2.41 4.21
C LEU A 429 8.19 1.83 5.54
N PHE A 430 7.98 0.51 5.59
CA PHE A 430 7.48 -0.18 6.77
C PHE A 430 8.53 -0.40 7.85
N TRP A 431 9.81 -0.45 7.47
CA TRP A 431 10.92 -0.43 8.42
C TRP A 431 11.07 0.95 9.05
N GLY A 432 10.83 2.01 8.26
CA GLY A 432 10.68 3.36 8.77
C GLY A 432 9.52 3.48 9.77
N CYS A 433 8.40 2.82 9.51
CA CYS A 433 7.30 2.75 10.48
C CYS A 433 7.74 2.07 11.79
N ALA A 434 8.38 0.90 11.69
CA ALA A 434 8.86 0.15 12.85
C ALA A 434 9.86 0.95 13.70
N LYS A 435 10.85 1.60 13.07
CA LYS A 435 11.86 2.43 13.73
C LYS A 435 11.23 3.57 14.54
N ASN A 436 10.18 4.15 14.00
CA ASN A 436 9.50 5.32 14.55
C ASN A 436 8.29 4.96 15.43
N ARG A 437 8.06 3.67 15.71
CA ARG A 437 6.92 3.19 16.50
C ARG A 437 5.55 3.54 15.88
N ILE A 438 5.53 3.83 14.59
CA ILE A 438 4.33 4.06 13.78
C ILE A 438 3.63 2.71 13.57
N SER A 439 2.30 2.70 13.66
CA SER A 439 1.50 1.47 13.77
C SER A 439 0.58 1.21 12.57
N GLY A 440 0.58 2.10 11.59
CA GLY A 440 -0.16 1.88 10.36
C GLY A 440 0.35 2.71 9.18
N PHE A 441 -0.12 2.35 8.00
CA PHE A 441 0.28 2.95 6.74
C PHE A 441 -0.95 3.17 5.85
N LEU A 442 -1.08 4.38 5.31
CA LEU A 442 -2.14 4.80 4.41
C LEU A 442 -1.57 5.14 3.03
N HIS A 443 -2.36 4.89 2.00
CA HIS A 443 -2.15 5.48 0.69
C HIS A 443 -3.45 5.67 -0.06
N TRP A 444 -3.50 6.73 -0.87
CA TRP A 444 -4.68 7.16 -1.60
C TRP A 444 -4.97 6.32 -2.87
N GLY A 445 -3.94 5.67 -3.41
CA GLY A 445 -3.98 4.99 -4.71
C GLY A 445 -3.76 3.48 -4.68
N LEU A 446 -4.82 2.68 -4.65
CA LEU A 446 -4.78 1.27 -5.03
C LEU A 446 -4.98 1.11 -6.55
N ASN A 447 -6.01 1.74 -7.10
CA ASN A 447 -6.40 1.67 -8.52
C ASN A 447 -7.03 2.98 -9.03
N GLN A 448 -6.47 4.13 -8.64
CA GLN A 448 -6.98 5.43 -9.07
C GLN A 448 -6.53 5.69 -10.51
N PHE A 449 -7.45 5.47 -11.45
CA PHE A 449 -7.21 5.66 -12.88
C PHE A 449 -8.12 6.77 -13.42
N PRO A 450 -7.76 8.04 -13.23
CA PRO A 450 -8.64 9.15 -13.57
C PRO A 450 -8.91 9.27 -15.07
N GLY A 451 -10.09 9.80 -15.41
CA GLY A 451 -10.46 10.15 -16.79
C GLY A 451 -10.47 8.95 -17.73
N GLU A 452 -9.57 8.93 -18.71
CA GLU A 452 -9.39 7.85 -19.70
C GLU A 452 -8.03 7.12 -19.52
N MET A 453 -7.39 7.27 -18.35
CA MET A 453 -6.08 6.65 -18.09
C MET A 453 -6.14 5.13 -18.24
N ASN A 454 -5.24 4.59 -19.07
CA ASN A 454 -4.94 3.17 -19.20
C ASN A 454 -3.50 2.90 -18.70
N PRO A 455 -3.31 2.17 -17.59
CA PRO A 455 -1.99 1.96 -16.98
C PRO A 455 -1.04 1.09 -17.82
N TYR A 456 -1.51 0.50 -18.92
CA TYR A 456 -0.69 -0.22 -19.88
C TYR A 456 -0.11 0.68 -20.98
N GLU A 457 -0.65 1.89 -21.14
CA GLU A 457 -0.21 2.88 -22.14
C GLU A 457 0.56 4.04 -21.49
N GLY A 458 0.17 4.42 -20.28
CA GLY A 458 0.85 5.44 -19.49
C GLY A 458 0.57 5.30 -18.00
N THR A 459 1.58 5.56 -17.17
CA THR A 459 1.54 5.32 -15.72
C THR A 459 1.60 6.61 -14.90
N SER A 460 1.76 7.77 -15.54
CA SER A 460 1.56 9.08 -14.94
C SER A 460 0.15 9.61 -15.27
N CYS A 461 -0.43 10.46 -14.41
CA CYS A 461 -1.73 11.07 -14.66
C CYS A 461 -1.81 12.54 -14.20
N PRO A 462 -2.76 13.33 -14.72
CA PRO A 462 -2.93 14.73 -14.31
C PRO A 462 -3.25 14.86 -12.82
N ASN A 463 -2.69 15.89 -12.17
CA ASN A 463 -3.03 16.21 -10.80
C ASN A 463 -4.31 17.06 -10.71
N HIS A 464 -5.39 16.45 -10.22
CA HIS A 464 -6.71 17.09 -10.12
C HIS A 464 -6.86 18.10 -8.98
N THR A 465 -5.89 18.23 -8.07
CA THR A 465 -5.90 19.27 -7.02
C THR A 465 -5.56 20.66 -7.58
N GLY A 466 -4.97 20.71 -8.78
CA GLY A 466 -4.48 21.94 -9.38
C GLY A 466 -3.17 22.48 -8.79
N ILE A 467 -2.49 21.70 -7.93
CA ILE A 467 -1.21 22.07 -7.31
C ILE A 467 -0.10 21.14 -7.83
N GLY A 468 0.88 21.66 -8.56
CA GLY A 468 1.98 20.87 -9.14
C GLY A 468 1.75 20.48 -10.61
N THR A 469 2.47 19.47 -11.09
CA THR A 469 2.35 18.92 -12.46
C THR A 469 1.62 17.57 -12.46
N ASN A 470 1.90 16.66 -13.39
CA ASN A 470 1.33 15.32 -13.33
C ASN A 470 1.86 14.54 -12.12
N PHE A 471 1.07 13.62 -11.60
CA PHE A 471 1.53 12.71 -10.56
C PHE A 471 2.65 11.79 -11.06
N PRO A 472 3.63 11.43 -10.22
CA PRO A 472 4.68 10.50 -10.58
C PRO A 472 4.17 9.16 -11.11
N CYS A 473 4.95 8.53 -12.00
CA CYS A 473 4.60 7.25 -12.60
C CYS A 473 4.32 6.20 -11.52
N GLY A 474 3.09 5.69 -11.47
CA GLY A 474 2.65 4.69 -10.50
C GLY A 474 2.16 5.22 -9.15
N ASP A 475 2.13 6.53 -8.90
CA ASP A 475 1.62 7.08 -7.62
C ASP A 475 0.15 6.70 -7.39
N SER A 476 -0.68 6.75 -8.42
CA SER A 476 -2.13 6.60 -8.26
C SER A 476 -2.61 5.13 -8.15
N PHE A 477 -1.72 4.14 -8.28
CA PHE A 477 -2.11 2.73 -8.28
C PHE A 477 -0.99 1.76 -7.89
N LEU A 478 -1.39 0.60 -7.39
CA LEU A 478 -0.53 -0.54 -7.06
C LEU A 478 -1.01 -1.87 -7.68
N ILE A 479 -2.20 -1.87 -8.27
CA ILE A 479 -2.76 -2.99 -9.02
C ILE A 479 -3.13 -2.53 -10.43
N TYR A 480 -3.26 -3.48 -11.35
CA TYR A 480 -3.62 -3.25 -12.73
C TYR A 480 -4.96 -3.91 -13.07
N PRO A 481 -5.74 -3.38 -14.01
CA PRO A 481 -6.96 -4.02 -14.48
C PRO A 481 -6.62 -5.27 -15.30
N GLY A 482 -7.20 -6.42 -14.94
CA GLY A 482 -7.17 -7.63 -15.75
C GLY A 482 -8.58 -8.00 -16.21
N GLU A 483 -8.69 -8.88 -17.19
CA GLU A 483 -9.98 -9.34 -17.75
C GLU A 483 -10.89 -9.98 -16.69
N GLU A 484 -10.32 -10.81 -15.82
CA GLU A 484 -11.06 -11.56 -14.80
C GLU A 484 -10.95 -10.96 -13.40
N GLY A 485 -10.39 -9.76 -13.25
CA GLY A 485 -10.13 -9.14 -11.95
C GLY A 485 -8.79 -8.42 -11.89
N PRO A 486 -8.42 -7.88 -10.71
CA PRO A 486 -7.21 -7.09 -10.58
C PRO A 486 -5.95 -7.95 -10.59
N ARG A 487 -4.93 -7.44 -11.27
CA ARG A 487 -3.56 -7.98 -11.31
C ARG A 487 -2.71 -7.25 -10.29
N MET A 488 -1.92 -7.99 -9.51
CA MET A 488 -1.04 -7.38 -8.49
C MET A 488 0.13 -6.63 -9.13
N GLY A 489 0.67 -5.64 -8.44
CA GLY A 489 1.94 -5.00 -8.78
C GLY A 489 3.11 -5.57 -7.98
N MET A 490 4.33 -5.58 -8.54
CA MET A 490 5.56 -5.87 -7.79
C MET A 490 5.74 -4.90 -6.61
N ARG A 491 5.36 -3.63 -6.79
CA ARG A 491 5.34 -2.64 -5.69
C ARG A 491 4.35 -2.99 -4.57
N LEU A 492 3.21 -3.59 -4.91
CA LEU A 492 2.26 -4.09 -3.91
C LEU A 492 2.83 -5.31 -3.18
N GLU A 493 3.57 -6.17 -3.87
CA GLU A 493 4.25 -7.33 -3.27
C GLU A 493 5.36 -6.89 -2.31
N ALA A 494 6.14 -5.86 -2.66
CA ALA A 494 7.09 -5.22 -1.75
C ALA A 494 6.39 -4.62 -0.52
N GLN A 495 5.22 -3.98 -0.72
CA GLN A 495 4.39 -3.47 0.38
C GLN A 495 3.91 -4.59 1.31
N ARG A 496 3.41 -5.70 0.76
CA ARG A 496 2.96 -6.87 1.54
C ARG A 496 4.08 -7.33 2.47
N ARG A 497 5.27 -7.58 1.92
CA ARG A 497 6.44 -8.01 2.72
C ARG A 497 6.82 -6.96 3.75
N GLY A 498 6.72 -5.67 3.42
CA GLY A 498 6.98 -4.58 4.37
C GLY A 498 6.01 -4.60 5.56
N ALA A 499 4.72 -4.79 5.31
CA ALA A 499 3.71 -4.88 6.36
C ALA A 499 3.94 -6.10 7.28
N GLU A 500 4.33 -7.23 6.71
CA GLU A 500 4.74 -8.43 7.47
C GLU A 500 5.99 -8.17 8.31
N ASP A 501 6.99 -7.49 7.76
CA ASP A 501 8.20 -7.10 8.49
C ASP A 501 7.85 -6.18 9.65
N ALA A 502 7.00 -5.17 9.46
CA ALA A 502 6.59 -4.27 10.53
C ALA A 502 5.90 -5.03 11.67
N ALA A 503 5.08 -6.03 11.36
CA ALA A 503 4.47 -6.91 12.34
C ALA A 503 5.52 -7.74 13.12
N LEU A 504 6.55 -8.26 12.44
CA LEU A 504 7.67 -8.96 13.07
C LEU A 504 8.55 -8.04 13.92
N TRP A 505 8.81 -6.81 13.48
CA TRP A 505 9.53 -5.80 14.27
C TRP A 505 8.76 -5.43 15.53
N GLN A 506 7.44 -5.27 15.45
CA GLN A 506 6.59 -5.07 16.63
C GLN A 506 6.70 -6.24 17.62
N MET A 507 6.81 -7.48 17.14
CA MET A 507 7.07 -8.64 18.01
C MET A 507 8.44 -8.55 18.67
N LEU A 508 9.49 -8.26 17.90
CA LEU A 508 10.85 -8.19 18.43
C LEU A 508 10.96 -7.10 19.49
N ARG A 509 10.39 -5.91 19.25
CA ARG A 509 10.36 -4.82 20.21
C ARG A 509 9.76 -5.22 21.56
N LYS A 510 8.70 -6.06 21.56
CA LYS A 510 8.04 -6.52 22.79
C LYS A 510 8.92 -7.47 23.62
N VAL A 511 9.83 -8.20 22.98
CA VAL A 511 10.64 -9.23 23.66
C VAL A 511 12.11 -8.82 23.85
N ASP A 512 12.64 -7.95 23.00
CA ASP A 512 14.01 -7.42 23.03
C ASP A 512 14.10 -6.08 22.26
N GLU A 513 13.75 -4.97 22.93
CA GLU A 513 13.81 -3.62 22.35
C GLU A 513 15.25 -3.22 21.97
N THR A 514 16.27 -3.71 22.69
CA THR A 514 17.68 -3.41 22.38
C THR A 514 18.08 -4.03 21.05
N ALA A 515 17.73 -5.30 20.82
CA ALA A 515 17.98 -5.97 19.54
C ALA A 515 17.19 -5.31 18.40
N HIS A 516 15.92 -4.96 18.63
CA HIS A 516 15.10 -4.21 17.68
C HIS A 516 15.80 -2.93 17.21
N ASP A 517 16.20 -2.06 18.14
CA ASP A 517 16.77 -0.75 17.81
C ASP A 517 18.12 -0.85 17.12
N ARG A 518 18.96 -1.80 17.54
CA ARG A 518 20.28 -2.08 16.94
C ARG A 518 20.16 -2.60 15.50
N LEU A 519 19.28 -3.58 15.26
CA LEU A 519 19.12 -4.19 13.94
C LEU A 519 18.55 -3.19 12.94
N LEU A 520 17.43 -2.51 13.27
CA LEU A 520 16.86 -1.48 12.40
C LEU A 520 17.85 -0.33 12.14
N GLY A 521 18.56 0.12 13.17
CA GLY A 521 19.55 1.19 13.05
C GLY A 521 20.76 0.84 12.16
N SER A 522 20.96 -0.44 11.82
CA SER A 522 22.01 -0.84 10.89
C SER A 522 21.66 -0.58 9.42
N VAL A 523 20.38 -0.35 9.11
CA VAL A 523 19.83 -0.16 7.75
C VAL A 523 19.19 1.22 7.58
N PHE A 524 18.43 1.68 8.59
CA PHE A 524 17.56 2.84 8.49
C PHE A 524 17.91 3.90 9.55
N THR A 525 18.14 5.13 9.11
CA THR A 525 18.31 6.30 9.99
C THR A 525 17.02 7.12 10.03
N ASN A 526 16.53 7.55 8.87
CA ASN A 526 15.27 8.28 8.69
C ASN A 526 14.74 8.07 7.26
N ASN A 527 13.57 8.61 6.93
CA ASN A 527 12.93 8.42 5.61
C ASN A 527 13.69 9.05 4.41
N TYR A 528 14.76 9.81 4.65
CA TYR A 528 15.65 10.36 3.63
C TYR A 528 17.03 9.68 3.58
N THR A 529 17.51 9.20 4.73
CA THR A 529 18.85 8.61 4.91
C THR A 529 18.72 7.16 5.37
N TYR A 530 19.01 6.24 4.45
CA TYR A 530 18.93 4.80 4.65
C TYR A 530 19.96 4.10 3.74
N LYS A 531 20.16 2.81 3.95
CA LYS A 531 21.04 1.99 3.10
C LYS A 531 20.22 1.29 2.04
N ASP A 532 20.44 1.68 0.79
CA ASP A 532 19.83 1.06 -0.39
C ASP A 532 20.66 -0.15 -0.85
N SER A 533 20.61 -1.24 -0.08
CA SER A 533 21.28 -2.51 -0.41
C SER A 533 20.34 -3.67 -0.11
N PRO A 534 19.80 -4.34 -1.16
CA PRO A 534 18.96 -5.51 -1.01
C PRO A 534 19.66 -6.65 -0.24
N GLU A 535 20.99 -6.82 -0.37
CA GLU A 535 21.76 -7.82 0.36
C GLU A 535 21.79 -7.56 1.86
N LEU A 536 22.07 -6.31 2.25
CA LEU A 536 22.08 -5.94 3.67
C LEU A 536 20.68 -6.09 4.26
N PHE A 537 19.66 -5.72 3.50
CA PHE A 537 18.28 -5.84 3.91
C PHE A 537 17.89 -7.30 4.17
N ALA A 538 18.19 -8.21 3.22
CA ALA A 538 17.95 -9.63 3.37
C ALA A 538 18.69 -10.23 4.57
N LYS A 539 19.95 -9.81 4.79
CA LYS A 539 20.74 -10.22 5.96
C LYS A 539 20.07 -9.80 7.28
N VAL A 540 19.66 -8.54 7.39
CA VAL A 540 19.06 -8.02 8.63
C VAL A 540 17.67 -8.62 8.87
N TYR A 541 16.91 -8.91 7.80
CA TYR A 541 15.67 -9.67 7.89
C TYR A 541 15.88 -11.08 8.47
N GLU A 542 16.92 -11.80 8.03
CA GLU A 542 17.26 -13.10 8.63
C GLU A 542 17.68 -12.97 10.11
N GLU A 543 18.45 -11.93 10.45
CA GLU A 543 18.83 -11.64 11.84
C GLU A 543 17.60 -11.34 12.72
N LEU A 544 16.57 -10.67 12.18
CA LEU A 544 15.28 -10.47 12.86
C LEU A 544 14.59 -11.81 13.16
N LEU A 545 14.46 -12.69 12.17
CA LEU A 545 13.84 -14.01 12.36
C LEU A 545 14.60 -14.87 13.37
N SER A 546 15.94 -14.85 13.30
CA SER A 546 16.81 -15.54 14.25
C SER A 546 16.65 -14.99 15.68
N ALA A 547 16.61 -13.67 15.84
CA ALA A 547 16.42 -13.03 17.15
C ALA A 547 15.06 -13.42 17.78
N LEU A 548 13.98 -13.41 17.00
CA LEU A 548 12.65 -13.82 17.45
C LEU A 548 12.60 -15.30 17.87
N GLN A 549 13.19 -16.19 17.07
CA GLN A 549 13.29 -17.61 17.41
C GLN A 549 14.06 -17.83 18.72
N ASN A 550 15.21 -17.17 18.87
CA ASN A 550 16.04 -17.30 20.08
C ASN A 550 15.33 -16.76 21.33
N ALA A 551 14.57 -15.67 21.21
CA ALA A 551 13.76 -15.13 22.31
C ALA A 551 12.66 -16.10 22.75
N LYS A 552 12.03 -16.80 21.80
CA LYS A 552 11.01 -17.83 22.07
C LYS A 552 11.58 -19.03 22.83
N GLN A 553 12.78 -19.48 22.46
CA GLN A 553 13.47 -20.59 23.12
C GLN A 553 13.82 -20.26 24.58
N LYS A 554 14.40 -19.08 24.85
CA LYS A 554 14.70 -18.62 26.22
C LYS A 554 13.48 -18.63 27.14
N ASN A 555 12.34 -18.12 26.66
CA ASN A 555 11.09 -18.11 27.43
C ASN A 555 10.55 -19.53 27.74
N THR A 556 10.84 -20.50 26.88
CA THR A 556 10.43 -21.91 27.07
C THR A 556 11.33 -22.60 28.11
N ASP A 557 12.64 -22.32 28.06
CA ASP A 557 13.61 -22.84 29.01
C ASP A 557 13.42 -22.28 30.43
N GLU A 558 12.99 -21.03 30.57
CA GLU A 558 12.68 -20.44 31.88
C GLU A 558 11.39 -21.03 32.49
N ARG A 559 10.37 -21.30 31.67
CA ARG A 559 9.10 -21.92 32.12
C ARG A 559 9.22 -23.41 32.45
N SER A 560 10.21 -24.11 31.92
CA SER A 560 10.46 -25.52 32.24
C SER A 560 11.32 -25.71 33.50
N LYS A 561 11.91 -24.62 34.03
CA LYS A 561 12.75 -24.61 35.24
C LYS A 561 12.04 -24.07 36.48
N GLY A 562 10.85 -23.48 36.34
CA GLY A 562 9.98 -23.02 37.44
C GLY A 562 8.76 -23.91 37.57
#